data_AF-A0A4D6GUS4-F1
#
_entry.id   AF-A0A4D6GUS4-F1
#
_cell.length_a   1.000
_cell.length_b   1.000
_cell.length_c   1.000
_cell.angle_alpha   90.00
_cell.angle_beta   90.00
_cell.angle_gamma   90.00
#
_symmetry.space_group_name_H-M   'P 1'
#
loop_
_entity.id
_entity.type
_entity.pdbx_description
1 polymer ?
#
loop_
_entity_poly.entity_id
_entity_poly.type
_entity_poly.pdbx_seq_one_letter_code
_entity_poly.pdbx_strand_id
1 'polypeptide(L)'
;MLDDLLGRTELKARIDDLEAEADSLQQQLDAEADRRSEAARKRQAAERRANELETKIEELQDRLDRTDSGDAAPEFRDRIALTGRRRDRVLALLESLDAGPEGVLTAYVADDPPAQLRDALGDRAPLVARAAPCLVVHDRDGIVSTALRPPNPPEPFCEWGQTARIERDWLAPTGRYALAVVRADLFAVGVYRDGDRRSFDGFTSNVKSDHSKGGFSQARFERLRDEQIQAHLEECQRALADIDADRLFVVGQDTLLDAFDADATAAVDATGDPADALADAHTDFWTLPLSLL
;
A
#
# COMPACT_ATOMS: atom_id res chain seq x y z
N MET A 1 -38.96 51.16 36.27
CA MET A 1 -40.01 51.74 35.39
C MET A 1 -39.45 52.49 34.19
N LEU A 2 -38.38 53.29 34.30
CA LEU A 2 -37.71 53.92 33.14
C LEU A 2 -36.88 52.93 32.30
N ASP A 3 -36.25 51.92 32.92
CA ASP A 3 -35.42 50.92 32.21
C ASP A 3 -36.25 49.94 31.35
N ASP A 4 -37.51 49.65 31.71
CA ASP A 4 -38.43 48.85 30.88
C ASP A 4 -38.98 49.64 29.69
N LEU A 5 -39.24 50.94 29.88
CA LEU A 5 -39.75 51.84 28.83
C LEU A 5 -38.71 52.16 27.75
N LEU A 6 -37.42 51.92 28.03
CA LEU A 6 -36.29 52.20 27.13
C LEU A 6 -35.65 50.92 26.54
N GLY A 7 -36.25 49.74 26.71
CA GLY A 7 -35.75 48.47 26.15
C GLY A 7 -34.44 47.97 26.78
N ARG A 8 -33.98 48.60 27.88
CA ARG A 8 -32.71 48.28 28.53
C ARG A 8 -32.77 46.94 29.27
N THR A 9 -33.94 46.55 29.75
CA THR A 9 -34.18 45.24 30.35
C THR A 9 -34.01 44.11 29.33
N GLU A 10 -34.54 44.29 28.11
CA GLU A 10 -34.45 43.31 27.02
C GLU A 10 -33.03 43.18 26.49
N LEU A 11 -32.31 44.31 26.36
CA LEU A 11 -30.90 44.31 25.99
C LEU A 11 -30.02 43.65 27.06
N LYS A 12 -30.31 43.83 28.36
CA LYS A 12 -29.59 43.13 29.42
C LYS A 12 -29.82 41.62 29.35
N ALA A 13 -31.07 41.18 29.19
CA ALA A 13 -31.37 39.77 29.01
C ALA A 13 -30.65 39.17 27.79
N ARG A 14 -30.56 39.92 26.69
CA ARG A 14 -29.82 39.46 25.49
C ARG A 14 -28.32 39.42 25.69
N ILE A 15 -27.75 40.36 26.47
CA ILE A 15 -26.33 40.34 26.85
C ILE A 15 -26.07 39.11 27.72
N ASP A 16 -26.90 38.86 28.73
CA ASP A 16 -26.75 37.70 29.62
C ASP A 16 -26.84 36.37 28.84
N ASP A 17 -27.77 36.27 27.87
CA ASP A 17 -27.89 35.10 26.98
C ASP A 17 -26.63 34.92 26.10
N LEU A 18 -26.11 36.01 25.52
CA LEU A 18 -24.93 35.96 24.67
C LEU A 18 -23.65 35.67 25.46
N GLU A 19 -23.54 36.16 26.69
CA GLU A 19 -22.44 35.84 27.60
C GLU A 19 -22.48 34.35 27.99
N ALA A 20 -23.66 33.79 28.29
CA ALA A 20 -23.83 32.37 28.54
C ALA A 20 -23.51 31.49 27.30
N GLU A 21 -23.87 31.95 26.10
CA GLU A 21 -23.54 31.27 24.84
C GLU A 21 -22.03 31.32 24.55
N ALA A 22 -21.38 32.47 24.78
CA ALA A 22 -19.93 32.62 24.64
C ALA A 22 -19.16 31.70 25.60
N ASP A 23 -19.59 31.62 26.87
CA ASP A 23 -19.00 30.72 27.85
C ASP A 23 -19.17 29.25 27.46
N SER A 24 -20.34 28.87 26.91
CA SER A 24 -20.57 27.50 26.42
C SER A 24 -19.67 27.16 25.22
N LEU A 25 -19.54 28.08 24.26
CA LEU A 25 -18.68 27.89 23.09
C LEU A 25 -17.20 27.80 23.49
N GLN A 26 -16.75 28.62 24.43
CA GLN A 26 -15.37 28.57 24.94
C GLN A 26 -15.07 27.21 25.59
N GLN A 27 -15.98 26.70 26.42
CA GLN A 27 -15.83 25.37 27.04
C GLN A 27 -15.77 24.24 26.00
N GLN A 28 -16.54 24.34 24.91
CA GLN A 28 -16.48 23.36 23.82
C GLN A 28 -15.15 23.40 23.08
N LEU A 29 -14.60 24.59 22.87
CA LEU A 29 -13.33 24.82 22.18
C LEU A 29 -12.16 24.29 23.01
N ASP A 30 -12.17 24.54 24.32
CA ASP A 30 -11.17 24.03 25.26
C ASP A 30 -11.21 22.49 25.31
N ALA A 31 -12.41 21.90 25.36
CA ALA A 31 -12.57 20.44 25.33
C ALA A 31 -12.10 19.80 24.01
N GLU A 32 -12.22 20.52 22.89
CA GLU A 32 -11.72 20.07 21.59
C GLU A 32 -10.19 20.15 21.51
N ALA A 33 -9.61 21.25 21.99
CA ALA A 33 -8.17 21.44 22.09
C ALA A 33 -7.51 20.36 22.97
N ASP A 34 -8.14 20.01 24.10
CA ASP A 34 -7.68 18.93 24.97
C ASP A 34 -7.70 17.57 24.26
N ARG A 35 -8.77 17.27 23.49
CA ARG A 35 -8.85 16.03 22.70
C ARG A 35 -7.77 15.96 21.62
N ARG A 36 -7.49 17.08 20.93
CA ARG A 36 -6.40 17.14 19.93
C ARG A 36 -5.03 16.90 20.57
N SER A 37 -4.79 17.54 21.72
CA SER A 37 -3.55 17.36 22.49
C SER A 37 -3.38 15.90 22.93
N GLU A 38 -4.45 15.26 23.41
CA GLU A 38 -4.41 13.85 23.82
C GLU A 38 -4.17 12.92 22.63
N ALA A 39 -4.80 13.17 21.48
CA ALA A 39 -4.59 12.41 20.24
C ALA A 39 -3.14 12.53 19.74
N ALA A 40 -2.57 13.73 19.74
CA ALA A 40 -1.17 13.97 19.37
C ALA A 40 -0.20 13.23 20.31
N ARG A 41 -0.47 13.22 21.63
CA ARG A 41 0.33 12.47 22.61
C ARG A 41 0.25 10.96 22.38
N LYS A 42 -0.93 10.42 22.08
CA LYS A 42 -1.14 9.01 21.75
C LYS A 42 -0.37 8.62 20.48
N ARG A 43 -0.43 9.45 19.44
CA ARG A 43 0.35 9.26 18.21
C ARG A 43 1.85 9.22 18.48
N GLN A 44 2.39 10.21 19.21
CA GLN A 44 3.81 10.22 19.56
C GLN A 44 4.23 9.01 20.42
N ALA A 45 3.35 8.51 21.28
CA ALA A 45 3.62 7.30 22.06
C ALA A 45 3.66 6.04 21.18
N ALA A 46 2.78 5.96 20.17
CA ALA A 46 2.80 4.88 19.19
C ALA A 46 4.07 4.93 18.31
N GLU A 47 4.44 6.12 17.82
CA GLU A 47 5.68 6.32 17.04
C GLU A 47 6.93 5.93 17.85
N ARG A 48 7.03 6.32 19.13
CA ARG A 48 8.14 5.88 20.00
C ARG A 48 8.21 4.37 20.15
N ARG A 49 7.06 3.72 20.32
CA ARG A 49 6.99 2.27 20.46
C ARG A 49 7.37 1.55 19.16
N ALA A 50 7.00 2.11 18.00
CA ALA A 50 7.40 1.59 16.70
C ALA A 50 8.93 1.62 16.55
N ASN A 51 9.56 2.77 16.84
CA ASN A 51 11.01 2.92 16.78
C ASN A 51 11.73 1.96 17.75
N GLU A 52 11.22 1.80 18.97
CA GLU A 52 11.76 0.83 19.94
C GLU A 52 11.66 -0.62 19.44
N LEU A 53 10.57 -0.98 18.76
CA LEU A 53 10.39 -2.30 18.18
C LEU A 53 11.30 -2.53 16.97
N GLU A 54 11.48 -1.53 16.11
CA GLU A 54 12.42 -1.59 14.98
C GLU A 54 13.85 -1.81 15.45
N THR A 55 14.33 -1.03 16.42
CA THR A 55 15.66 -1.23 17.00
C THR A 55 15.81 -2.64 17.59
N LYS A 56 14.76 -3.17 18.21
CA LYS A 56 14.80 -4.52 18.78
C LYS A 56 14.79 -5.61 17.70
N ILE A 57 14.14 -5.39 16.56
CA ILE A 57 14.19 -6.28 15.41
C ILE A 57 15.62 -6.33 14.87
N GLU A 58 16.26 -5.18 14.69
CA GLU A 58 17.65 -5.08 14.21
C GLU A 58 18.62 -5.80 15.17
N GLU A 59 18.49 -5.59 16.48
CA GLU A 59 19.30 -6.31 17.49
C GLU A 59 19.08 -7.83 17.49
N LEU A 60 17.85 -8.28 17.23
CA LEU A 60 17.51 -9.71 17.16
C LEU A 60 18.04 -10.35 15.87
N GLN A 61 18.01 -9.62 14.76
CA GLN A 61 18.62 -10.02 13.49
C GLN A 61 20.14 -10.19 13.67
N ASP A 62 20.83 -9.19 14.21
CA ASP A 62 22.27 -9.26 14.50
C ASP A 62 22.66 -10.45 15.40
N ARG A 63 21.79 -10.81 16.35
CA ARG A 63 22.03 -11.95 17.25
C ARG A 63 21.79 -13.28 16.56
N LEU A 64 20.80 -13.35 15.67
CA LEU A 64 20.53 -14.53 14.86
C LEU A 64 21.71 -14.80 13.91
N ASP A 65 22.20 -13.76 13.24
CA ASP A 65 23.33 -13.82 12.30
C ASP A 65 24.62 -14.36 12.97
N ARG A 66 24.85 -13.99 14.23
CA ARG A 66 25.99 -14.50 15.03
C ARG A 66 25.84 -15.95 15.49
N THR A 67 24.63 -16.49 15.49
CA THR A 67 24.35 -17.85 15.98
C THR A 67 24.39 -18.87 14.84
N ASP A 68 24.22 -18.44 13.58
CA ASP A 68 23.97 -19.32 12.42
C ASP A 68 25.24 -19.80 11.67
N SER A 69 26.45 -19.53 12.18
CA SER A 69 27.72 -19.74 11.45
C SER A 69 28.20 -21.20 11.28
N GLY A 70 27.29 -22.19 11.34
CA GLY A 70 27.62 -23.63 11.28
C GLY A 70 27.02 -24.44 10.12
N ASP A 71 25.89 -23.99 9.53
CA ASP A 71 25.18 -24.66 8.42
C ASP A 71 24.10 -23.71 7.86
N ALA A 72 24.46 -22.44 7.61
CA ALA A 72 23.50 -21.38 7.32
C ALA A 72 22.77 -21.59 5.98
N ALA A 73 21.45 -21.45 6.00
CA ALA A 73 20.64 -21.34 4.78
C ALA A 73 21.16 -20.19 3.89
N PRO A 74 21.02 -20.28 2.56
CA PRO A 74 21.46 -19.21 1.67
C PRO A 74 20.77 -17.87 2.02
N GLU A 75 21.52 -16.78 1.90
CA GLU A 75 21.03 -15.42 2.09
C GLU A 75 21.02 -14.63 0.78
N PHE A 76 20.12 -13.65 0.70
CA PHE A 76 20.10 -12.73 -0.43
C PHE A 76 21.36 -11.87 -0.41
N ARG A 77 22.06 -11.77 -1.54
CA ARG A 77 23.23 -10.90 -1.68
C ARG A 77 22.88 -9.44 -1.47
N ASP A 78 21.69 -9.02 -1.91
CA ASP A 78 21.15 -7.67 -1.71
C ASP A 78 19.64 -7.65 -1.93
N ARG A 79 18.96 -6.63 -1.37
CA ARG A 79 17.55 -6.32 -1.61
C ARG A 79 17.39 -4.84 -1.92
N ILE A 80 16.83 -4.55 -3.08
CA ILE A 80 16.79 -3.21 -3.66
C ILE A 80 15.36 -2.87 -4.07
N ALA A 81 14.83 -1.75 -3.61
CA ALA A 81 13.61 -1.17 -4.15
C ALA A 81 13.95 -0.32 -5.40
N LEU A 82 13.49 -0.74 -6.57
CA LEU A 82 13.74 -0.04 -7.82
C LEU A 82 12.56 0.89 -8.18
N THR A 83 12.86 2.16 -8.41
CA THR A 83 11.87 3.18 -8.80
C THR A 83 12.35 4.02 -9.98
N GLY A 84 11.38 4.56 -10.74
CA GLY A 84 11.60 5.47 -11.87
C GLY A 84 12.76 5.07 -12.78
N ARG A 85 13.69 6.01 -13.01
CA ARG A 85 14.85 5.80 -13.91
C ARG A 85 15.74 4.62 -13.52
N ARG A 86 15.86 4.31 -12.22
CA ARG A 86 16.71 3.19 -11.77
C ARG A 86 16.08 1.85 -12.16
N ARG A 87 14.77 1.71 -11.98
CA ARG A 87 13.99 0.56 -12.47
C ARG A 87 14.16 0.42 -13.97
N ASP A 88 13.90 1.48 -14.72
CA ASP A 88 13.90 1.40 -16.19
C ASP A 88 15.27 1.00 -16.74
N ARG A 89 16.35 1.49 -16.11
CA ARG A 89 17.73 1.10 -16.41
C ARG A 89 18.00 -0.38 -16.11
N VAL A 90 17.60 -0.89 -14.95
CA VAL A 90 17.83 -2.31 -14.59
C VAL A 90 17.05 -3.22 -15.53
N LEU A 91 15.79 -2.90 -15.81
CA LEU A 91 14.97 -3.64 -16.76
C LEU A 91 15.61 -3.66 -18.16
N ALA A 92 16.14 -2.52 -18.63
CA ALA A 92 16.84 -2.47 -19.92
C ALA A 92 18.09 -3.36 -19.95
N LEU A 93 18.81 -3.47 -18.83
CA LEU A 93 19.96 -4.37 -18.73
C LEU A 93 19.53 -5.83 -18.80
N LEU A 94 18.49 -6.22 -18.06
CA LEU A 94 17.97 -7.59 -18.06
C LEU A 94 17.41 -7.99 -19.43
N GLU A 95 16.68 -7.09 -20.10
CA GLU A 95 16.17 -7.29 -21.46
C GLU A 95 17.29 -7.41 -22.50
N SER A 96 18.44 -6.76 -22.25
CA SER A 96 19.60 -6.83 -23.16
C SER A 96 20.45 -8.08 -22.97
N LEU A 97 20.13 -8.95 -22.00
CA LEU A 97 20.86 -10.19 -21.78
C LEU A 97 20.65 -11.14 -22.96
N ASP A 98 21.76 -11.53 -23.57
CA ASP A 98 21.83 -12.57 -24.59
C ASP A 98 22.95 -13.54 -24.17
N ALA A 99 22.56 -14.70 -23.66
CA ALA A 99 23.46 -15.78 -23.27
C ALA A 99 23.74 -16.77 -24.41
N GLY A 100 23.26 -16.47 -25.62
CA GLY A 100 23.39 -17.34 -26.79
C GLY A 100 22.91 -18.77 -26.48
N PRO A 101 23.68 -19.81 -26.85
CA PRO A 101 23.26 -21.20 -26.67
C PRO A 101 23.24 -21.67 -25.21
N GLU A 102 23.95 -21.02 -24.30
CA GLU A 102 23.94 -21.38 -22.87
C GLU A 102 22.62 -20.97 -22.19
N GLY A 103 21.99 -19.92 -22.73
CA GLY A 103 20.65 -19.49 -22.37
C GLY A 103 20.54 -18.79 -21.01
N VAL A 104 19.39 -18.15 -20.82
CA VAL A 104 18.94 -17.53 -19.58
C VAL A 104 17.66 -18.24 -19.16
N LEU A 105 17.64 -18.74 -17.92
CA LEU A 105 16.46 -19.26 -17.29
C LEU A 105 15.61 -18.08 -16.81
N THR A 106 14.37 -18.03 -17.29
CA THR A 106 13.37 -17.07 -16.81
C THR A 106 12.17 -17.83 -16.28
N ALA A 107 11.72 -17.47 -15.09
CA ALA A 107 10.58 -18.14 -14.46
C ALA A 107 9.77 -17.16 -13.63
N TYR A 108 8.44 -17.15 -13.81
CA TYR A 108 7.55 -16.53 -12.84
C TYR A 108 7.04 -17.60 -11.86
N VAL A 109 7.31 -17.39 -10.58
CA VAL A 109 6.97 -18.29 -9.47
C VAL A 109 5.94 -17.61 -8.59
N ALA A 110 4.73 -18.15 -8.51
CA ALA A 110 3.69 -17.64 -7.62
C ALA A 110 3.93 -18.06 -6.17
N ASP A 111 4.23 -19.35 -5.95
CA ASP A 111 4.42 -19.95 -4.62
C ASP A 111 5.77 -20.70 -4.54
N ASP A 112 5.81 -21.95 -4.97
CA ASP A 112 6.99 -22.81 -4.89
C ASP A 112 7.78 -22.87 -6.21
N PRO A 113 9.13 -22.81 -6.16
CA PRO A 113 9.95 -22.86 -7.36
C PRO A 113 9.83 -24.23 -8.06
N PRO A 114 9.61 -24.31 -9.39
CA PRO A 114 9.53 -25.58 -10.10
C PRO A 114 10.85 -26.35 -10.09
N ALA A 115 10.81 -27.67 -10.31
CA ALA A 115 11.99 -28.55 -10.25
C ALA A 115 13.16 -28.03 -11.10
N GLN A 116 12.89 -27.63 -12.34
CA GLN A 116 13.88 -27.07 -13.25
C GLN A 116 14.60 -25.84 -12.68
N LEU A 117 13.89 -24.99 -11.94
CA LEU A 117 14.47 -23.81 -11.31
C LEU A 117 15.30 -24.19 -10.07
N ARG A 118 14.84 -25.19 -9.30
CA ARG A 118 15.60 -25.73 -8.17
C ARG A 118 16.90 -26.37 -8.62
N ASP A 119 16.87 -27.13 -9.70
CA ASP A 119 18.05 -27.79 -10.27
C ASP A 119 19.07 -26.75 -10.77
N ALA A 120 18.60 -25.65 -11.36
CA ALA A 120 19.47 -24.57 -11.84
C ALA A 120 20.11 -23.78 -10.69
N LEU A 121 19.34 -23.45 -9.65
CA LEU A 121 19.82 -22.63 -8.52
C LEU A 121 20.57 -23.44 -7.44
N GLY A 122 20.37 -24.76 -7.40
CA GLY A 122 20.94 -25.64 -6.40
C GLY A 122 20.61 -25.17 -4.98
N ASP A 123 21.65 -24.96 -4.17
CA ASP A 123 21.53 -24.55 -2.78
C ASP A 123 20.82 -23.20 -2.61
N ARG A 124 20.73 -22.36 -3.65
CA ARG A 124 20.03 -21.05 -3.61
C ARG A 124 18.53 -21.14 -3.86
N ALA A 125 18.00 -22.28 -4.27
CA ALA A 125 16.58 -22.43 -4.55
C ALA A 125 15.63 -21.98 -3.40
N PRO A 126 15.96 -22.17 -2.10
CA PRO A 126 15.14 -21.66 -1.00
C PRO A 126 14.97 -20.14 -0.99
N LEU A 127 15.89 -19.37 -1.60
CA LEU A 127 15.76 -17.92 -1.73
C LEU A 127 14.58 -17.54 -2.64
N VAL A 128 14.27 -18.34 -3.66
CA VAL A 128 13.13 -18.07 -4.54
C VAL A 128 11.81 -18.26 -3.81
N ALA A 129 11.67 -19.34 -3.03
CA ALA A 129 10.48 -19.55 -2.21
C ALA A 129 10.26 -18.40 -1.21
N ARG A 130 11.34 -17.84 -0.65
CA ARG A 130 11.29 -16.66 0.23
C ARG A 130 10.98 -15.35 -0.51
N ALA A 131 11.23 -15.28 -1.81
CA ALA A 131 10.99 -14.11 -2.64
C ALA A 131 9.61 -14.15 -3.32
N ALA A 132 8.99 -15.33 -3.44
CA ALA A 132 7.73 -15.55 -4.12
C ALA A 132 6.58 -14.70 -3.53
N PRO A 133 5.64 -14.21 -4.37
CA PRO A 133 5.64 -14.26 -5.83
C PRO A 133 6.78 -13.44 -6.46
N CYS A 134 7.48 -14.01 -7.45
CA CYS A 134 8.59 -13.34 -8.12
C CYS A 134 8.89 -13.86 -9.54
N LEU A 135 9.40 -12.98 -10.39
CA LEU A 135 10.03 -13.25 -11.67
C LEU A 135 11.54 -13.44 -11.47
N VAL A 136 12.04 -14.65 -11.69
CA VAL A 136 13.44 -15.02 -11.60
C VAL A 136 14.10 -14.90 -12.97
N VAL A 137 15.28 -14.28 -13.00
CA VAL A 137 16.18 -14.27 -14.16
C VAL A 137 17.53 -14.79 -13.70
N HIS A 138 17.96 -15.90 -14.31
CA HIS A 138 19.17 -16.61 -13.92
C HIS A 138 19.94 -17.09 -15.16
N ASP A 139 21.22 -16.73 -15.29
CA ASP A 139 22.10 -17.33 -16.29
C ASP A 139 22.81 -18.57 -15.72
N ARG A 140 23.34 -19.40 -16.62
CA ARG A 140 23.99 -20.66 -16.27
C ARG A 140 25.19 -20.52 -15.34
N ASP A 141 25.96 -19.43 -15.48
CA ASP A 141 27.17 -19.20 -14.69
C ASP A 141 26.86 -18.43 -13.38
N GLY A 142 25.61 -18.01 -13.15
CA GLY A 142 25.17 -17.29 -11.96
C GLY A 142 25.71 -15.86 -11.87
N ILE A 143 26.17 -15.28 -12.98
CA ILE A 143 26.57 -13.87 -13.08
C ILE A 143 25.36 -12.95 -12.81
N VAL A 144 24.21 -13.34 -13.37
CA VAL A 144 22.88 -12.80 -13.16
C VAL A 144 22.08 -13.86 -12.41
N SER A 145 21.70 -13.53 -11.19
CA SER A 145 20.78 -14.36 -10.39
C SER A 145 19.91 -13.40 -9.59
N THR A 146 18.68 -13.20 -10.07
CA THR A 146 17.81 -12.13 -9.57
C THR A 146 16.37 -12.61 -9.45
N ALA A 147 15.66 -12.10 -8.46
CA ALA A 147 14.21 -12.26 -8.31
C ALA A 147 13.55 -10.88 -8.19
N LEU A 148 12.64 -10.57 -9.10
CA LEU A 148 11.87 -9.34 -9.16
C LEU A 148 10.43 -9.61 -8.72
N ARG A 149 9.78 -8.72 -7.97
CA ARG A 149 8.35 -8.88 -7.63
C ARG A 149 7.48 -8.02 -8.56
N PRO A 150 6.91 -8.58 -9.65
CA PRO A 150 6.12 -7.81 -10.61
C PRO A 150 4.82 -7.30 -9.97
N PRO A 151 4.48 -6.00 -10.11
CA PRO A 151 3.18 -5.47 -9.72
C PRO A 151 2.01 -6.03 -10.52
N ASN A 152 2.28 -6.43 -11.77
CA ASN A 152 1.31 -7.01 -12.69
C ASN A 152 1.84 -8.39 -13.16
N PRO A 153 1.62 -9.45 -12.37
CA PRO A 153 2.26 -10.73 -12.60
C PRO A 153 1.69 -11.48 -13.83
N PRO A 154 2.53 -12.17 -14.62
CA PRO A 154 2.06 -13.10 -15.65
C PRO A 154 1.58 -14.43 -15.04
N GLU A 155 1.03 -15.32 -15.88
CA GLU A 155 0.84 -16.72 -15.50
C GLU A 155 2.18 -17.40 -15.17
N PRO A 156 2.23 -18.33 -14.19
CA PRO A 156 3.46 -19.05 -13.86
C PRO A 156 4.08 -19.78 -15.05
N PHE A 157 5.39 -19.62 -15.22
CA PHE A 157 6.17 -20.27 -16.28
C PHE A 157 7.61 -20.52 -15.83
N CYS A 158 8.32 -21.38 -16.56
CA CYS A 158 9.75 -21.64 -16.35
C CYS A 158 10.36 -22.15 -17.66
N GLU A 159 11.25 -21.35 -18.26
CA GLU A 159 11.82 -21.65 -19.57
C GLU A 159 13.26 -21.16 -19.70
N TRP A 160 14.03 -21.86 -20.53
CA TRP A 160 15.32 -21.39 -21.02
C TRP A 160 15.13 -20.71 -22.37
N GLY A 161 15.64 -19.49 -22.51
CA GLY A 161 15.70 -18.75 -23.77
C GLY A 161 17.11 -18.25 -24.04
N GLN A 162 17.42 -17.81 -25.27
CA GLN A 162 18.70 -17.13 -25.52
C GLN A 162 18.75 -15.78 -24.78
N THR A 163 17.59 -15.15 -24.63
CA THR A 163 17.37 -13.91 -23.89
C THR A 163 16.40 -14.13 -22.73
N ALA A 164 16.38 -13.22 -21.76
CA ALA A 164 15.40 -13.24 -20.69
C ALA A 164 13.99 -12.95 -21.24
N ARG A 165 12.98 -13.73 -20.82
CA ARG A 165 11.58 -13.45 -21.14
C ARG A 165 11.01 -12.43 -20.17
N ILE A 166 11.05 -11.17 -20.56
CA ILE A 166 10.56 -10.05 -19.75
C ILE A 166 9.62 -9.21 -20.61
N GLU A 167 8.41 -8.96 -20.11
CA GLU A 167 7.51 -7.98 -20.69
C GLU A 167 7.43 -6.75 -19.78
N ARG A 168 7.56 -5.56 -20.38
CA ARG A 168 7.68 -4.29 -19.64
C ARG A 168 6.46 -3.98 -18.78
N ASP A 169 5.30 -4.37 -19.26
CA ASP A 169 4.00 -4.15 -18.64
C ASP A 169 3.77 -4.99 -17.38
N TRP A 170 4.60 -6.02 -17.12
CA TRP A 170 4.60 -6.74 -15.85
C TRP A 170 5.28 -5.96 -14.73
N LEU A 171 6.25 -5.10 -15.08
CA LEU A 171 7.24 -4.54 -14.17
C LEU A 171 7.22 -3.00 -14.13
N ALA A 172 6.57 -2.35 -15.09
CA ALA A 172 6.59 -0.90 -15.26
C ALA A 172 5.24 -0.35 -15.75
N PRO A 173 4.92 0.93 -15.42
CA PRO A 173 3.70 1.62 -15.82
C PRO A 173 3.73 1.94 -17.31
N THR A 174 3.28 1.02 -18.13
CA THR A 174 3.25 1.15 -19.60
C THR A 174 1.82 0.99 -20.11
N GLY A 175 1.54 1.56 -21.29
CA GLY A 175 0.20 1.50 -21.86
C GLY A 175 -0.80 2.37 -21.09
N ARG A 176 -2.09 2.11 -21.27
CA ARG A 176 -3.17 2.84 -20.60
C ARG A 176 -3.80 1.98 -19.52
N TYR A 177 -3.75 2.43 -18.28
CA TYR A 177 -4.27 1.68 -17.14
C TYR A 177 -4.95 2.60 -16.13
N ALA A 178 -5.87 2.04 -15.35
CA ALA A 178 -6.44 2.67 -14.17
C ALA A 178 -5.76 2.13 -12.92
N LEU A 179 -5.47 2.99 -11.95
CA LEU A 179 -5.06 2.60 -10.61
C LEU A 179 -6.03 3.23 -9.62
N ALA A 180 -6.66 2.39 -8.80
CA ALA A 180 -7.58 2.81 -7.77
C ALA A 180 -7.05 2.49 -6.38
N VAL A 181 -7.24 3.41 -5.45
CA VAL A 181 -6.97 3.23 -4.03
C VAL A 181 -8.30 3.07 -3.31
N VAL A 182 -8.45 1.98 -2.56
CA VAL A 182 -9.65 1.67 -1.80
C VAL A 182 -9.30 1.46 -0.33
N ARG A 183 -9.97 2.23 0.52
CA ARG A 183 -10.02 2.01 1.97
C ARG A 183 -11.47 2.04 2.41
N ALA A 184 -11.71 1.67 3.66
CA ALA A 184 -13.03 1.70 4.28
C ALA A 184 -13.73 3.06 4.16
N ASP A 185 -12.98 4.16 4.15
CA ASP A 185 -13.49 5.54 4.16
C ASP A 185 -13.01 6.39 2.97
N LEU A 186 -12.23 5.83 2.05
CA LEU A 186 -11.56 6.58 0.99
C LEU A 186 -11.57 5.79 -0.31
N PHE A 187 -11.85 6.51 -1.38
CA PHE A 187 -11.69 6.03 -2.74
C PHE A 187 -10.97 7.09 -3.57
N ALA A 188 -10.03 6.65 -4.38
CA ALA A 188 -9.42 7.49 -5.39
C ALA A 188 -9.09 6.64 -6.60
N VAL A 189 -9.20 7.19 -7.80
CA VAL A 189 -8.81 6.51 -9.02
C VAL A 189 -8.18 7.49 -10.00
N GLY A 190 -7.14 7.04 -10.69
CA GLY A 190 -6.54 7.77 -11.79
C GLY A 190 -6.41 6.90 -13.02
N VAL A 191 -6.66 7.47 -14.18
CA VAL A 191 -6.30 6.86 -15.46
C VAL A 191 -4.93 7.39 -15.86
N TYR A 192 -4.03 6.48 -16.19
CA TYR A 192 -2.64 6.74 -16.53
C TYR A 192 -2.36 6.32 -17.97
N ARG A 193 -1.37 6.97 -18.57
CA ARG A 193 -0.76 6.52 -19.83
C ARG A 193 0.75 6.65 -19.73
N ASP A 194 1.45 5.53 -19.82
CA ASP A 194 2.92 5.44 -19.74
C ASP A 194 3.47 6.12 -18.47
N GLY A 195 2.77 5.94 -17.35
CA GLY A 195 3.11 6.51 -16.04
C GLY A 195 2.55 7.91 -15.77
N ASP A 196 2.08 8.64 -16.78
CA ASP A 196 1.51 9.98 -16.60
C ASP A 196 0.01 9.90 -16.29
N ARG A 197 -0.42 10.56 -15.20
CA ARG A 197 -1.84 10.69 -14.86
C ARG A 197 -2.57 11.59 -15.86
N ARG A 198 -3.68 11.09 -16.40
CA ARG A 198 -4.54 11.77 -17.40
C ARG A 198 -5.85 12.24 -16.81
N SER A 199 -6.42 11.49 -15.88
CA SER A 199 -7.61 11.88 -15.12
C SER A 199 -7.49 11.44 -13.67
N PHE A 200 -8.34 12.02 -12.84
CA PHE A 200 -8.45 11.75 -11.42
C PHE A 200 -9.90 11.90 -11.00
N ASP A 201 -10.37 10.96 -10.18
CA ASP A 201 -11.62 11.06 -9.43
C ASP A 201 -11.39 10.48 -8.04
N GLY A 202 -12.13 10.95 -7.03
CA GLY A 202 -11.95 10.47 -5.67
C GLY A 202 -12.91 11.13 -4.69
N PHE A 203 -13.26 10.37 -3.65
CA PHE A 203 -14.18 10.79 -2.62
C PHE A 203 -13.86 10.11 -1.29
N THR A 204 -14.41 10.67 -0.22
CA THR A 204 -14.34 10.09 1.12
C THR A 204 -15.74 9.81 1.64
N SER A 205 -15.86 8.76 2.45
CA SER A 205 -17.09 8.32 3.07
C SER A 205 -17.02 8.45 4.57
N ASN A 206 -18.14 8.80 5.21
CA ASN A 206 -18.24 8.93 6.66
C ASN A 206 -18.38 7.56 7.35
N VAL A 207 -17.45 6.64 7.07
CA VAL A 207 -17.34 5.37 7.79
C VAL A 207 -16.74 5.64 9.16
N LYS A 208 -17.44 5.22 10.22
CA LYS A 208 -16.94 5.43 11.58
C LYS A 208 -15.67 4.62 11.84
N SER A 209 -14.68 5.25 12.45
CA SER A 209 -13.46 4.60 12.92
C SER A 209 -13.75 3.57 14.02
N ASP A 210 -12.88 2.58 14.16
CA ASP A 210 -13.01 1.53 15.18
C ASP A 210 -13.11 2.13 16.59
N HIS A 211 -14.15 1.73 17.33
CA HIS A 211 -14.35 2.16 18.70
C HIS A 211 -13.58 1.23 19.64
N SER A 212 -12.44 1.70 20.15
CA SER A 212 -11.58 0.95 21.08
C SER A 212 -12.18 0.72 22.48
N LYS A 213 -13.46 1.03 22.72
CA LYS A 213 -14.12 0.91 24.03
C LYS A 213 -15.12 -0.23 23.99
N GLY A 214 -14.67 -1.40 24.46
CA GLY A 214 -15.51 -2.60 24.60
C GLY A 214 -16.68 -2.35 25.55
N GLY A 215 -17.89 -2.57 25.07
CA GLY A 215 -19.11 -2.36 25.83
C GLY A 215 -20.34 -2.87 25.09
N PHE A 216 -21.48 -2.94 25.78
CA PHE A 216 -22.74 -3.55 25.29
C PHE A 216 -23.31 -2.96 23.99
N SER A 217 -22.74 -1.88 23.44
CA SER A 217 -23.10 -1.30 22.14
C SER A 217 -22.14 -1.66 21.00
N GLN A 218 -21.03 -2.35 21.27
CA GLN A 218 -19.97 -2.64 20.30
C GLN A 218 -20.49 -3.40 19.07
N ALA A 219 -21.21 -4.50 19.27
CA ALA A 219 -21.77 -5.29 18.17
C ALA A 219 -22.76 -4.52 17.27
N ARG A 220 -23.44 -3.49 17.79
CA ARG A 220 -24.32 -2.63 16.98
C ARG A 220 -23.50 -1.63 16.16
N PHE A 221 -22.40 -1.12 16.71
CA PHE A 221 -21.50 -0.22 16.00
C PHE A 221 -20.74 -0.94 14.89
N GLU A 222 -20.24 -2.14 15.16
CA GLU A 222 -19.56 -2.98 14.16
C GLU A 222 -20.49 -3.27 12.98
N ARG A 223 -21.73 -3.71 13.21
CA ARG A 223 -22.71 -3.93 12.12
C ARG A 223 -22.99 -2.68 11.31
N LEU A 224 -23.22 -1.55 11.96
CA LEU A 224 -23.46 -0.29 11.25
C LEU A 224 -22.24 0.10 10.42
N ARG A 225 -21.03 -0.10 10.96
CA ARG A 225 -19.79 0.17 10.24
C ARG A 225 -19.64 -0.74 9.03
N ASP A 226 -19.90 -2.03 9.17
CA ASP A 226 -19.84 -2.99 8.06
C ASP A 226 -20.85 -2.63 6.97
N GLU A 227 -22.07 -2.22 7.33
CA GLU A 227 -23.06 -1.70 6.39
C GLU A 227 -22.57 -0.44 5.65
N GLN A 228 -21.91 0.49 6.36
CA GLN A 228 -21.34 1.69 5.74
C GLN A 228 -20.17 1.35 4.81
N ILE A 229 -19.31 0.40 5.18
CA ILE A 229 -18.21 -0.07 4.33
C ILE A 229 -18.77 -0.70 3.06
N GLN A 230 -19.78 -1.56 3.19
CA GLN A 230 -20.41 -2.19 2.03
C GLN A 230 -20.98 -1.17 1.07
N ALA A 231 -21.69 -0.15 1.58
CA ALA A 231 -22.21 0.95 0.74
C ALA A 231 -21.09 1.74 0.05
N HIS A 232 -19.97 1.98 0.74
CA HIS A 232 -18.79 2.62 0.17
C HIS A 232 -18.17 1.76 -0.94
N LEU A 233 -18.02 0.45 -0.74
CA LEU A 233 -17.49 -0.47 -1.75
C LEU A 233 -18.39 -0.53 -3.01
N GLU A 234 -19.71 -0.54 -2.84
CA GLU A 234 -20.65 -0.46 -3.96
C GLU A 234 -20.51 0.86 -4.75
N GLU A 235 -20.18 1.96 -4.08
CA GLU A 235 -19.87 3.23 -4.73
C GLU A 235 -18.54 3.19 -5.49
N CYS A 236 -17.51 2.60 -4.90
CA CYS A 236 -16.23 2.38 -5.55
C CYS A 236 -16.40 1.54 -6.83
N GLN A 237 -17.12 0.41 -6.75
CA GLN A 237 -17.38 -0.46 -7.90
C GLN A 237 -18.13 0.27 -9.02
N ARG A 238 -19.12 1.10 -8.67
CA ARG A 238 -19.83 1.95 -9.65
C ARG A 238 -18.90 2.96 -10.32
N ALA A 239 -18.02 3.60 -9.55
CA ALA A 239 -17.05 4.55 -10.10
C ALA A 239 -16.04 3.86 -11.04
N LEU A 240 -15.67 2.60 -10.77
CA LEU A 240 -14.75 1.83 -11.60
C LEU A 240 -15.40 1.29 -12.89
N ALA A 241 -16.69 0.98 -12.87
CA ALA A 241 -17.40 0.38 -14.00
C ALA A 241 -17.38 1.25 -15.28
N ASP A 242 -17.33 2.57 -15.12
CA ASP A 242 -17.34 3.54 -16.23
C ASP A 242 -15.92 3.94 -16.70
N ILE A 243 -14.87 3.33 -16.13
CA ILE A 243 -13.49 3.70 -16.46
C ILE A 243 -13.04 3.03 -17.75
N ASP A 244 -12.68 3.87 -18.71
CA ASP A 244 -12.04 3.46 -19.95
C ASP A 244 -10.52 3.34 -19.73
N ALA A 245 -10.04 2.11 -19.54
CA ALA A 245 -8.63 1.73 -19.43
C ALA A 245 -8.41 0.32 -19.97
N ASP A 246 -7.18 0.00 -20.42
CA ASP A 246 -6.87 -1.35 -20.92
C ASP A 246 -6.68 -2.35 -19.77
N ARG A 247 -6.34 -1.84 -18.57
CA ARG A 247 -6.15 -2.60 -17.33
C ARG A 247 -6.61 -1.80 -16.13
N LEU A 248 -7.05 -2.50 -15.09
CA LEU A 248 -7.45 -1.96 -13.80
C LEU A 248 -6.62 -2.59 -12.68
N PHE A 249 -5.93 -1.75 -11.91
CA PHE A 249 -5.23 -2.13 -10.69
C PHE A 249 -5.95 -1.54 -9.49
N VAL A 250 -6.18 -2.34 -8.45
CA VAL A 250 -6.84 -1.90 -7.21
C VAL A 250 -5.93 -2.15 -6.02
N VAL A 251 -5.60 -1.09 -5.29
CA VAL A 251 -4.69 -1.15 -4.15
C VAL A 251 -5.33 -0.53 -2.91
N GLY A 252 -4.84 -0.88 -1.73
CA GLY A 252 -5.27 -0.23 -0.49
C GLY A 252 -5.40 -1.21 0.67
N GLN A 253 -6.54 -1.22 1.34
CA GLN A 253 -6.75 -2.10 2.49
C GLN A 253 -6.98 -3.54 2.04
N ASP A 254 -6.07 -4.44 2.41
CA ASP A 254 -6.05 -5.86 2.04
C ASP A 254 -7.42 -6.55 2.17
N THR A 255 -8.10 -6.35 3.31
CA THR A 255 -9.40 -6.99 3.58
C THR A 255 -10.55 -6.53 2.68
N LEU A 256 -10.34 -5.52 1.83
CA LEU A 256 -11.34 -4.98 0.92
C LEU A 256 -11.05 -5.30 -0.55
N LEU A 257 -9.85 -5.78 -0.89
CA LEU A 257 -9.41 -5.94 -2.28
C LEU A 257 -10.18 -7.04 -3.02
N ASP A 258 -10.59 -8.09 -2.31
CA ASP A 258 -11.39 -9.19 -2.85
C ASP A 258 -12.78 -8.76 -3.36
N ALA A 259 -13.22 -7.54 -3.05
CA ALA A 259 -14.47 -6.99 -3.56
C ALA A 259 -14.36 -6.48 -5.00
N PHE A 260 -13.17 -6.45 -5.60
CA PHE A 260 -12.93 -5.87 -6.91
C PHE A 260 -12.42 -6.89 -7.93
N ASP A 261 -13.00 -6.85 -9.13
CA ASP A 261 -12.49 -7.58 -10.29
C ASP A 261 -11.43 -6.71 -10.98
N ALA A 262 -10.16 -6.99 -10.71
CA ALA A 262 -9.01 -6.20 -11.15
C ALA A 262 -7.92 -7.11 -11.73
N ASP A 263 -7.11 -6.59 -12.65
CA ASP A 263 -5.99 -7.33 -13.25
C ASP A 263 -4.91 -7.66 -12.21
N ALA A 264 -4.69 -6.77 -11.24
CA ALA A 264 -3.85 -7.03 -10.08
C ALA A 264 -4.28 -6.20 -8.87
N THR A 265 -4.03 -6.75 -7.69
CA THR A 265 -4.32 -6.11 -6.40
C THR A 265 -3.11 -6.10 -5.48
N ALA A 266 -2.95 -5.04 -4.68
CA ALA A 266 -1.89 -4.97 -3.69
C ALA A 266 -2.30 -4.18 -2.45
N ALA A 267 -1.89 -4.66 -1.28
CA ALA A 267 -2.05 -3.88 -0.05
C ALA A 267 -1.06 -2.69 -0.06
N VAL A 268 -1.56 -1.48 0.18
CA VAL A 268 -0.74 -0.26 0.34
C VAL A 268 -1.27 0.58 1.49
N ASP A 269 -0.36 1.23 2.22
CA ASP A 269 -0.72 2.14 3.30
C ASP A 269 -0.87 3.56 2.77
N ALA A 270 -1.93 3.78 1.98
CA ALA A 270 -2.23 5.09 1.43
C ALA A 270 -2.91 5.97 2.49
N THR A 271 -2.30 7.11 2.80
CA THR A 271 -2.77 8.08 3.79
C THR A 271 -2.95 9.45 3.16
N GLY A 272 -3.63 10.36 3.87
CA GLY A 272 -3.92 11.70 3.36
C GLY A 272 -5.27 11.81 2.66
N ASP A 273 -5.40 12.85 1.85
CA ASP A 273 -6.59 13.07 1.02
C ASP A 273 -6.59 12.13 -0.20
N PRO A 274 -7.70 11.99 -0.95
CA PRO A 274 -7.76 11.07 -2.09
C PRO A 274 -6.69 11.30 -3.16
N ALA A 275 -6.25 12.55 -3.36
CA ALA A 275 -5.28 12.87 -4.41
C ALA A 275 -3.86 12.47 -4.00
N ASP A 276 -3.50 12.75 -2.74
CA ASP A 276 -2.22 12.38 -2.14
C ASP A 276 -2.13 10.84 -1.99
N ALA A 277 -3.18 10.22 -1.44
CA ALA A 277 -3.27 8.78 -1.27
C ALA A 277 -3.07 8.03 -2.60
N LEU A 278 -3.64 8.53 -3.69
CA LEU A 278 -3.44 7.95 -5.03
C LEU A 278 -2.01 8.13 -5.55
N ALA A 279 -1.39 9.28 -5.31
CA ALA A 279 -0.02 9.55 -5.78
C ALA A 279 1.00 8.67 -5.06
N ASP A 280 0.85 8.52 -3.74
CA ASP A 280 1.69 7.64 -2.92
C ASP A 280 1.49 6.18 -3.32
N ALA A 281 0.24 5.74 -3.41
CA ALA A 281 -0.09 4.38 -3.85
C ALA A 281 0.43 4.05 -5.24
N HIS A 282 0.42 5.01 -6.19
CA HIS A 282 1.01 4.81 -7.52
C HIS A 282 2.52 4.60 -7.44
N THR A 283 3.20 5.40 -6.63
CA THR A 283 4.65 5.26 -6.42
C THR A 283 4.99 3.91 -5.81
N ASP A 284 4.24 3.52 -4.78
CA ASP A 284 4.45 2.26 -4.06
C ASP A 284 4.15 1.05 -4.93
N PHE A 285 3.01 1.05 -5.64
CA PHE A 285 2.61 -0.04 -6.52
C PHE A 285 3.62 -0.29 -7.64
N TRP A 286 4.23 0.78 -8.20
CA TRP A 286 5.23 0.66 -9.26
C TRP A 286 6.68 0.61 -8.75
N THR A 287 6.88 0.57 -7.43
CA THR A 287 8.15 0.22 -6.84
C THR A 287 8.38 -1.26 -7.05
N LEU A 288 9.52 -1.61 -7.64
CA LEU A 288 9.84 -2.98 -8.03
C LEU A 288 10.90 -3.56 -7.09
N PRO A 289 10.52 -4.43 -6.13
CA PRO A 289 11.48 -5.14 -5.30
C PRO A 289 12.36 -6.05 -6.15
N LEU A 290 13.67 -5.91 -6.01
CA LEU A 290 14.69 -6.77 -6.58
C LEU A 290 15.47 -7.44 -5.47
N SER A 291 15.57 -8.76 -5.51
CA SER A 291 16.45 -9.54 -4.66
C SER A 291 17.56 -10.16 -5.50
N LEU A 292 18.81 -10.02 -5.05
CA LEU A 292 19.96 -10.70 -5.65
C LEU A 292 20.16 -12.03 -4.92
N LEU A 293 20.12 -13.14 -5.66
CA LEU A 293 20.20 -14.51 -5.13
C LEU A 293 21.66 -14.97 -4.95
#